data_AF-A0A9W8L0Z9-F1
#
_entry.id   AF-A0A9W8L0Z9-F1
#
_cell.length_a   1.000
_cell.length_b   1.000
_cell.length_c   1.000
_cell.angle_alpha   90.00
_cell.angle_beta   90.00
_cell.angle_gamma   90.00
#
_symmetry.space_group_name_H-M   'P 1'
#
loop_
_entity.id
_entity.type
_entity.pdbx_description
1 polymer ?
#
loop_
_entity_poly.entity_id
_entity_poly.type
_entity_poly.pdbx_seq_one_letter_code
_entity_poly.pdbx_strand_id
1 'polypeptide(L)'
;MALFELLPQDAFNKIALDLEADDLATLMLVSRRLNRLASCDELWIEKISADFGDREHIIDTLAEAGVDIAELVYQSTDLVPWRHQQLDDESDSDCKDDISECSGIAPSTGSSYLYTGVGVRCYRDRFVRVFPRSGDDAVSTVKSAEATLESVKHMLRDSPRASSDVFAEAAYRLLLVQEYYPNSAECYYLWALICFMLNSFKPSMSFIGIGQSINGEFAPLKELAKEVQSIVAGAYGTGNQVPLLDSAGSGPSPHLAKALAIVFQRLDSDRDGVLNATELSHMVRQTNGQAPPPAVVSQIIGSFGGQIQAKSGRMVQGWNLASLTDFYIAQTLDDPSETRKDLAKFGFDPATLKYA
;
A
#
# COMPACT_ATOMS: atom_id res chain seq x y z
N MET A 1 18.36 -39.95 25.51
CA MET A 1 17.44 -39.35 24.53
C MET A 1 16.85 -38.10 25.17
N ALA A 2 16.67 -37.01 24.43
CA ALA A 2 16.28 -35.72 25.01
C ALA A 2 14.79 -35.67 25.37
N LEU A 3 14.43 -34.80 26.32
CA LEU A 3 13.04 -34.47 26.70
C LEU A 3 12.18 -34.04 25.50
N PHE A 4 12.83 -33.49 24.48
CA PHE A 4 12.23 -32.90 23.26
C PHE A 4 11.25 -33.83 22.53
N GLU A 5 11.57 -35.13 22.38
CA GLU A 5 10.69 -36.09 21.68
C GLU A 5 9.33 -36.31 22.40
N LEU A 6 9.22 -35.93 23.69
CA LEU A 6 8.00 -36.04 24.50
C LEU A 6 7.04 -34.84 24.34
N LEU A 7 7.39 -33.81 23.57
CA LEU A 7 6.53 -32.64 23.39
C LEU A 7 5.20 -32.99 22.66
N PRO A 8 4.09 -32.29 22.94
CA PRO A 8 2.85 -32.40 22.16
C PRO A 8 3.05 -32.08 20.68
N GLN A 9 2.15 -32.54 19.81
CA GLN A 9 2.28 -32.30 18.37
C GLN A 9 2.19 -30.83 18.00
N ASP A 10 1.25 -30.12 18.62
CA ASP A 10 1.01 -28.68 18.41
C ASP A 10 2.25 -27.84 18.79
N ALA A 11 3.00 -28.27 19.81
CA ALA A 11 4.27 -27.66 20.19
C ALA A 11 5.36 -27.91 19.14
N PHE A 12 5.39 -29.09 18.50
CA PHE A 12 6.30 -29.37 17.38
C PHE A 12 5.95 -28.57 16.12
N ASN A 13 4.66 -28.44 15.78
CA ASN A 13 4.22 -27.57 14.68
C ASN A 13 4.64 -26.12 14.97
N LYS A 14 4.30 -25.58 16.14
CA LYS A 14 4.65 -24.20 16.49
C LYS A 14 6.17 -23.95 16.50
N ILE A 15 6.97 -24.87 17.04
CA ILE A 15 8.44 -24.78 16.94
C ILE A 15 8.89 -24.77 15.47
N ALA A 16 8.34 -25.63 14.60
CA ALA A 16 8.74 -25.64 13.19
C ALA A 16 8.31 -24.38 12.42
N LEU A 17 7.19 -23.74 12.79
CA LEU A 17 6.75 -22.46 12.24
C LEU A 17 7.62 -21.30 12.74
N ASP A 18 7.84 -21.20 14.05
CA ASP A 18 8.54 -20.08 14.71
C ASP A 18 10.06 -20.04 14.42
N LEU A 19 10.65 -21.10 13.86
CA LEU A 19 12.10 -21.19 13.59
C LEU A 19 12.53 -20.70 12.21
N GLU A 20 13.76 -20.17 12.16
CA GLU A 20 14.50 -19.90 10.93
C GLU A 20 14.95 -21.21 10.22
N ALA A 21 15.32 -21.11 8.94
CA ALA A 21 15.67 -22.26 8.11
C ALA A 21 16.84 -23.08 8.68
N ASP A 22 17.89 -22.42 9.13
CA ASP A 22 19.12 -23.07 9.62
C ASP A 22 18.89 -23.81 10.94
N ASP A 23 18.11 -23.23 11.86
CA ASP A 23 17.73 -23.88 13.12
C ASP A 23 16.77 -25.04 12.89
N LEU A 24 15.76 -24.88 12.03
CA LEU A 24 14.82 -25.95 11.69
C LEU A 24 15.54 -27.13 11.03
N ALA A 25 16.41 -26.87 10.05
CA ALA A 25 17.21 -27.89 9.40
C ALA A 25 18.20 -28.57 10.39
N THR A 26 18.82 -27.80 11.28
CA THR A 26 19.69 -28.34 12.34
C THR A 26 18.90 -29.24 13.31
N LEU A 27 17.69 -28.84 13.70
CA LEU A 27 16.83 -29.62 14.58
C LEU A 27 16.24 -30.87 13.90
N MET A 28 16.00 -30.83 12.58
CA MET A 28 15.66 -32.01 11.77
C MET A 28 16.77 -33.07 11.71
N LEU A 29 18.03 -32.71 11.91
CA LEU A 29 19.15 -33.67 11.97
C LEU A 29 19.21 -34.41 13.32
N VAL A 30 18.73 -33.80 14.42
CA VAL A 30 18.78 -34.38 15.77
C VAL A 30 17.44 -34.96 16.27
N SER A 31 16.29 -34.53 15.73
CA SER A 31 14.97 -35.08 16.08
C SER A 31 14.36 -35.90 14.95
N ARG A 32 14.07 -37.18 15.24
CA ARG A 32 13.38 -38.09 14.29
C ARG A 32 11.91 -37.74 14.10
N ARG A 33 11.34 -36.89 14.97
CA ARG A 33 9.96 -36.41 14.84
C ARG A 33 9.90 -35.18 13.95
N LEU A 34 10.74 -34.16 14.15
CA LEU A 34 10.83 -33.03 13.21
C LEU A 34 11.19 -33.48 11.79
N ASN A 35 12.13 -34.42 11.63
CA ASN A 35 12.49 -34.96 10.32
C ASN A 35 11.29 -35.54 9.54
N ARG A 36 10.38 -36.24 10.24
CA ARG A 36 9.14 -36.76 9.67
C ARG A 36 8.10 -35.67 9.41
N LEU A 37 7.98 -34.67 10.30
CA LEU A 37 7.06 -33.54 10.11
C LEU A 37 7.49 -32.65 8.94
N ALA A 38 8.79 -32.47 8.71
CA ALA A 38 9.34 -31.82 7.53
C ALA A 38 9.11 -32.61 6.21
N SER A 39 8.58 -33.83 6.29
CA SER A 39 8.11 -34.60 5.12
C SER A 39 6.59 -34.43 4.86
N CYS A 40 5.87 -33.77 5.76
CA CYS A 40 4.46 -33.40 5.63
C CYS A 40 4.35 -32.10 4.83
N ASP A 41 3.57 -32.07 3.75
CA ASP A 41 3.46 -30.87 2.90
C ASP A 41 2.60 -29.79 3.59
N GLU A 42 1.67 -30.17 4.46
CA GLU A 42 0.81 -29.29 5.26
C GLU A 42 1.61 -28.36 6.19
N LEU A 43 2.68 -28.85 6.83
CA LEU A 43 3.55 -28.03 7.67
C LEU A 43 4.24 -26.93 6.85
N TRP A 44 4.63 -27.24 5.63
CA TRP A 44 5.28 -26.29 4.74
C TRP A 44 4.28 -25.31 4.12
N ILE A 45 3.02 -25.70 3.92
CA ILE A 45 1.91 -24.79 3.61
C ILE A 45 1.73 -23.78 4.76
N GLU A 46 1.55 -24.26 6.00
CA GLU A 46 1.46 -23.40 7.20
C GLU A 46 2.68 -22.47 7.31
N LYS A 47 3.89 -22.96 7.01
CA LYS A 47 5.11 -22.14 7.09
C LYS A 47 5.27 -21.13 5.95
N ILE A 48 4.84 -21.42 4.72
CA ILE A 48 4.80 -20.42 3.63
C ILE A 48 3.89 -19.25 4.05
N SER A 49 2.71 -19.55 4.59
CA SER A 49 1.77 -18.52 5.06
C SER A 49 2.27 -17.78 6.31
N ALA A 50 3.01 -18.45 7.21
CA ALA A 50 3.60 -17.82 8.38
C ALA A 50 4.80 -16.92 8.04
N ASP A 51 5.68 -17.35 7.13
CA ASP A 51 6.85 -16.58 6.69
C ASP A 51 6.43 -15.37 5.85
N PHE A 52 5.70 -15.57 4.74
CA PHE A 52 5.42 -14.49 3.77
C PHE A 52 4.14 -13.72 4.05
N GLY A 53 3.31 -14.17 4.99
CA GLY A 53 1.97 -13.63 5.22
C GLY A 53 1.01 -13.93 4.07
N ASP A 54 -0.12 -13.23 4.09
CA ASP A 54 -1.10 -13.23 3.02
C ASP A 54 -0.66 -12.28 1.89
N ARG A 55 -0.30 -12.86 0.73
CA ARG A 55 0.11 -12.10 -0.46
C ARG A 55 -1.05 -11.63 -1.33
N GLU A 56 -2.21 -12.29 -1.24
CA GLU A 56 -3.44 -11.84 -1.90
C GLU A 56 -3.84 -10.51 -1.26
N HIS A 57 -3.83 -10.44 0.08
CA HIS A 57 -3.98 -9.19 0.85
C HIS A 57 -2.92 -8.12 0.51
N ILE A 58 -1.65 -8.47 0.24
CA ILE A 58 -0.64 -7.49 -0.21
C ILE A 58 -1.00 -6.91 -1.58
N ILE A 59 -1.37 -7.75 -2.55
CA ILE A 59 -1.74 -7.33 -3.91
C ILE A 59 -3.02 -6.50 -3.88
N ASP A 60 -4.05 -6.95 -3.17
CA ASP A 60 -5.32 -6.22 -3.00
C ASP A 60 -5.13 -4.88 -2.28
N THR A 61 -4.28 -4.83 -1.24
CA THR A 61 -3.96 -3.58 -0.55
C THR A 61 -3.21 -2.59 -1.46
N LEU A 62 -2.39 -3.08 -2.39
CA LEU A 62 -1.74 -2.24 -3.42
C LEU A 62 -2.75 -1.80 -4.49
N ALA A 63 -3.67 -2.66 -4.92
CA ALA A 63 -4.74 -2.33 -5.86
C ALA A 63 -5.71 -1.27 -5.26
N GLU A 64 -6.04 -1.35 -3.97
CA GLU A 64 -6.75 -0.28 -3.23
C GLU A 64 -5.99 1.05 -3.20
N ALA A 65 -4.67 1.04 -3.40
CA ALA A 65 -3.84 2.24 -3.55
C ALA A 65 -3.65 2.70 -5.00
N GLY A 66 -4.28 2.02 -5.98
CA GLY A 66 -4.11 2.30 -7.42
C GLY A 66 -2.83 1.72 -8.03
N VAL A 67 -2.16 0.82 -7.32
CA VAL A 67 -0.91 0.16 -7.72
C VAL A 67 -1.21 -1.28 -8.13
N ASP A 68 -1.69 -1.48 -9.36
CA ASP A 68 -1.87 -2.82 -9.92
C ASP A 68 -0.51 -3.45 -10.25
N ILE A 69 -0.23 -4.60 -9.62
CA ILE A 69 0.94 -5.44 -9.90
C ILE A 69 0.54 -6.86 -10.35
N ALA A 70 -0.75 -7.14 -10.54
CA ALA A 70 -1.24 -8.48 -10.85
C ALA A 70 -0.69 -9.00 -12.19
N GLU A 71 -0.62 -8.15 -13.22
CA GLU A 71 0.00 -8.52 -14.50
C GLU A 71 1.51 -8.78 -14.37
N LEU A 72 2.24 -7.95 -13.60
CA LEU A 72 3.68 -8.14 -13.34
C LEU A 72 3.96 -9.45 -12.57
N VAL A 73 3.11 -9.75 -11.58
CA VAL A 73 3.17 -11.00 -10.80
C VAL A 73 2.88 -12.22 -11.68
N TYR A 74 1.86 -12.14 -12.56
CA TYR A 74 1.48 -13.22 -13.47
C TYR A 74 2.53 -13.48 -14.55
N GLN A 75 3.17 -12.44 -15.09
CA GLN A 75 4.23 -12.55 -16.11
C GLN A 75 5.62 -12.88 -15.53
N SER A 76 5.77 -12.88 -14.21
CA SER A 76 7.07 -13.07 -13.56
C SER A 76 7.63 -14.48 -13.73
N THR A 77 8.87 -14.56 -14.25
CA THR A 77 9.71 -15.77 -14.15
C THR A 77 10.56 -15.81 -12.88
N ASP A 78 10.64 -14.69 -12.17
CA ASP A 78 11.53 -14.50 -11.00
C ASP A 78 10.84 -14.90 -9.69
N LEU A 79 9.51 -14.71 -9.62
CA LEU A 79 8.65 -15.39 -8.67
C LEU A 79 8.67 -16.89 -9.00
N VAL A 80 9.47 -17.63 -8.21
CA VAL A 80 9.83 -19.03 -8.42
C VAL A 80 8.61 -19.86 -8.88
N PRO A 81 8.71 -20.75 -9.91
CA PRO A 81 7.57 -21.46 -10.53
C PRO A 81 6.64 -22.24 -9.60
N TRP A 82 7.06 -22.40 -8.34
CA TRP A 82 6.24 -22.81 -7.21
C TRP A 82 5.02 -21.90 -6.99
N ARG A 83 5.04 -20.65 -7.49
CA ARG A 83 3.94 -19.66 -7.45
C ARG A 83 2.84 -19.82 -8.51
N HIS A 84 3.03 -20.57 -9.60
CA HIS A 84 2.06 -20.57 -10.70
C HIS A 84 0.71 -21.14 -10.28
N GLN A 85 -0.33 -20.31 -10.44
CA GLN A 85 -1.72 -20.69 -10.35
C GLN A 85 -2.03 -21.65 -11.50
N GLN A 86 -2.19 -22.95 -11.19
CA GLN A 86 -3.06 -23.75 -12.03
C GLN A 86 -4.46 -23.19 -11.82
N LEU A 87 -5.01 -22.56 -12.86
CA LEU A 87 -6.46 -22.54 -13.00
C LEU A 87 -6.92 -24.01 -12.98
N ASP A 88 -7.99 -24.30 -12.27
CA ASP A 88 -8.63 -25.60 -12.37
C ASP A 88 -9.23 -25.72 -13.78
N ASP A 89 -8.47 -26.35 -14.69
CA ASP A 89 -8.94 -26.76 -16.01
C ASP A 89 -9.99 -27.88 -15.83
N GLU A 90 -11.20 -27.52 -15.36
CA GLU A 90 -12.39 -28.39 -15.35
C GLU A 90 -12.76 -28.86 -16.79
N SER A 91 -12.17 -28.22 -17.80
CA SER A 91 -12.21 -28.56 -19.22
C SER A 91 -11.34 -29.77 -19.60
N ASP A 92 -11.54 -30.91 -18.92
CA ASP A 92 -11.42 -32.25 -19.52
C ASP A 92 -12.13 -33.34 -18.69
N SER A 93 -13.29 -33.02 -18.11
CA SER A 93 -14.13 -33.96 -17.33
C SER A 93 -14.95 -34.96 -18.17
N ASP A 94 -14.38 -35.49 -19.27
CA ASP A 94 -14.96 -36.59 -20.06
C ASP A 94 -14.67 -37.98 -19.42
N CYS A 95 -13.83 -38.02 -18.38
CA CYS A 95 -13.56 -39.19 -17.55
C CYS A 95 -14.66 -39.48 -16.52
N LYS A 96 -15.87 -39.79 -16.99
CA LYS A 96 -16.83 -40.55 -16.18
C LYS A 96 -16.46 -42.03 -16.21
N ASP A 97 -16.02 -42.56 -15.06
CA ASP A 97 -16.63 -43.73 -14.40
C ASP A 97 -15.85 -44.11 -13.12
N ASP A 98 -16.58 -44.66 -12.14
CA ASP A 98 -16.10 -45.46 -11.00
C ASP A 98 -14.91 -44.96 -10.12
N ILE A 99 -15.13 -43.91 -9.32
CA ILE A 99 -14.56 -43.83 -7.96
C ILE A 99 -15.69 -43.56 -6.94
N SER A 100 -15.76 -44.41 -5.92
CA SER A 100 -16.77 -44.40 -4.87
C SER A 100 -16.24 -43.76 -3.57
N GLU A 101 -17.10 -42.96 -2.92
CA GLU A 101 -17.08 -42.59 -1.50
C GLU A 101 -15.72 -42.26 -0.82
N CYS A 102 -15.34 -40.98 -0.81
CA CYS A 102 -14.63 -40.42 0.34
C CYS A 102 -14.84 -38.91 0.51
N SER A 103 -14.90 -38.46 1.77
CA SER A 103 -14.83 -37.05 2.26
C SER A 103 -15.50 -35.95 1.42
N GLY A 104 -16.72 -35.54 1.81
CA GLY A 104 -17.34 -34.32 1.31
C GLY A 104 -16.74 -33.05 1.95
N ILE A 105 -15.98 -32.28 1.17
CA ILE A 105 -15.66 -30.86 1.43
C ILE A 105 -16.26 -30.07 0.28
N ALA A 106 -17.04 -29.03 0.58
CA ALA A 106 -17.68 -28.22 -0.46
C ALA A 106 -16.66 -27.23 -1.08
N PRO A 107 -16.64 -27.04 -2.41
CA PRO A 107 -15.75 -26.07 -3.04
C PRO A 107 -16.14 -24.64 -2.62
N SER A 108 -15.19 -23.93 -2.01
CA SER A 108 -15.33 -22.52 -1.66
C SER A 108 -15.07 -21.66 -2.89
N THR A 109 -16.04 -20.83 -3.30
CA THR A 109 -15.98 -19.98 -4.50
C THR A 109 -15.13 -18.71 -4.30
N GLY A 110 -13.96 -18.85 -3.67
CA GLY A 110 -12.91 -17.83 -3.62
C GLY A 110 -11.67 -18.36 -4.31
N SER A 111 -10.95 -17.51 -5.04
CA SER A 111 -9.74 -17.88 -5.81
C SER A 111 -8.51 -18.05 -4.91
N SER A 112 -8.66 -18.80 -3.81
CA SER A 112 -7.59 -19.05 -2.85
C SER A 112 -6.36 -19.62 -3.56
N TYR A 113 -5.21 -18.97 -3.41
CA TYR A 113 -3.94 -19.41 -3.97
C TYR A 113 -3.46 -20.72 -3.32
N LEU A 114 -4.03 -21.85 -3.76
CA LEU A 114 -3.62 -23.19 -3.35
C LEU A 114 -2.15 -23.41 -3.75
N TYR A 115 -1.26 -23.48 -2.76
CA TYR A 115 0.13 -23.81 -3.01
C TYR A 115 0.22 -25.21 -3.63
N THR A 116 0.59 -25.27 -4.91
CA THR A 116 0.64 -26.54 -5.63
C THR A 116 1.61 -27.52 -4.96
N GLY A 117 1.44 -28.83 -5.23
CA GLY A 117 2.39 -29.84 -4.75
C GLY A 117 3.84 -29.61 -5.24
N VAL A 118 4.05 -28.76 -6.26
CA VAL A 118 5.37 -28.25 -6.68
C VAL A 118 5.75 -27.00 -5.88
N GLY A 119 4.79 -26.08 -5.69
CA GLY A 119 4.75 -25.02 -4.67
C GLY A 119 5.51 -25.35 -3.39
N VAL A 120 4.92 -26.27 -2.64
CA VAL A 120 5.42 -26.71 -1.34
C VAL A 120 6.80 -27.35 -1.45
N ARG A 121 7.01 -28.19 -2.47
CA ARG A 121 8.29 -28.89 -2.72
C ARG A 121 9.44 -27.93 -2.96
N CYS A 122 9.27 -26.92 -3.81
CA CYS A 122 10.35 -25.98 -4.14
C CYS A 122 10.70 -25.04 -2.97
N TYR A 123 9.72 -24.64 -2.15
CA TYR A 123 10.01 -23.88 -0.92
C TYR A 123 10.72 -24.76 0.12
N ARG A 124 10.26 -26.00 0.37
CA ARG A 124 10.98 -26.98 1.21
C ARG A 124 12.41 -27.22 0.69
N ASP A 125 12.58 -27.45 -0.62
CA ASP A 125 13.89 -27.65 -1.22
C ASP A 125 14.79 -26.43 -1.01
N ARG A 126 14.26 -25.21 -1.13
CA ARG A 126 15.00 -23.98 -0.83
C ARG A 126 15.40 -23.88 0.65
N PHE A 127 14.48 -24.18 1.58
CA PHE A 127 14.76 -24.24 3.02
C PHE A 127 15.86 -25.24 3.36
N VAL A 128 15.83 -26.44 2.77
CA VAL A 128 16.86 -27.47 2.97
C VAL A 128 18.18 -27.13 2.25
N ARG A 129 18.13 -26.31 1.19
CA ARG A 129 19.30 -25.79 0.44
C ARG A 129 19.89 -24.49 1.00
N VAL A 130 19.41 -23.97 2.14
CA VAL A 130 20.15 -22.90 2.88
C VAL A 130 21.47 -23.44 3.45
N PHE A 131 21.66 -24.76 3.44
CA PHE A 131 22.97 -25.40 3.22
C PHE A 131 23.26 -25.55 1.71
N PRO A 132 23.84 -24.55 1.03
CA PRO A 132 24.19 -24.69 -0.38
C PRO A 132 25.36 -25.67 -0.51
N ARG A 133 25.34 -26.50 -1.56
CA ARG A 133 26.44 -27.44 -1.86
C ARG A 133 27.74 -26.75 -2.30
N SER A 134 27.64 -25.46 -2.65
CA SER A 134 28.70 -24.51 -2.97
C SER A 134 28.27 -23.13 -2.46
N GLY A 135 29.03 -22.52 -1.55
CA GLY A 135 28.60 -21.32 -0.81
C GLY A 135 28.31 -20.07 -1.66
N ASP A 136 28.80 -20.04 -2.90
CA ASP A 136 28.74 -18.87 -3.78
C ASP A 136 27.32 -18.54 -4.26
N ASP A 137 26.48 -19.55 -4.53
CA ASP A 137 25.14 -19.36 -5.12
C ASP A 137 24.19 -18.62 -4.16
N ALA A 138 24.11 -19.08 -2.91
CA ALA A 138 23.24 -18.45 -1.91
C ALA A 138 23.66 -17.00 -1.65
N VAL A 139 24.97 -16.77 -1.46
CA VAL A 139 25.55 -15.43 -1.25
C VAL A 139 25.29 -14.51 -2.44
N SER A 140 25.25 -15.04 -3.67
CA SER A 140 24.88 -14.27 -4.87
C SER A 140 23.41 -13.81 -4.81
N THR A 141 22.47 -14.72 -4.52
CA THR A 141 21.04 -14.38 -4.48
C THR A 141 20.66 -13.39 -3.37
N VAL A 142 21.25 -13.54 -2.17
CA VAL A 142 21.04 -12.62 -1.04
C VAL A 142 21.49 -11.20 -1.41
N LYS A 143 22.71 -11.05 -1.97
CA LYS A 143 23.21 -9.75 -2.46
C LYS A 143 22.38 -9.16 -3.59
N SER A 144 21.78 -10.01 -4.43
CA SER A 144 20.86 -9.55 -5.47
C SER A 144 19.57 -8.98 -4.87
N ALA A 145 19.03 -9.57 -3.80
CA ALA A 145 17.89 -9.03 -3.09
C ALA A 145 18.23 -7.71 -2.34
N GLU A 146 19.40 -7.61 -1.71
CA GLU A 146 19.91 -6.36 -1.12
C GLU A 146 20.03 -5.25 -2.18
N ALA A 147 20.60 -5.57 -3.35
CA ALA A 147 20.74 -4.61 -4.46
C ALA A 147 19.38 -4.17 -5.03
N THR A 148 18.40 -5.07 -5.15
CA THR A 148 17.03 -4.73 -5.55
C THR A 148 16.35 -3.83 -4.50
N LEU A 149 16.52 -4.12 -3.21
CA LEU A 149 15.97 -3.33 -2.11
C LEU A 149 16.54 -1.90 -2.09
N GLU A 150 17.86 -1.75 -2.24
CA GLU A 150 18.48 -0.44 -2.40
C GLU A 150 18.05 0.26 -3.71
N SER A 151 17.88 -0.47 -4.82
CA SER A 151 17.33 0.09 -6.06
C SER A 151 15.93 0.69 -5.85
N VAL A 152 15.06 0.04 -5.08
CA VAL A 152 13.73 0.59 -4.75
C VAL A 152 13.85 1.85 -3.89
N LYS A 153 14.72 1.86 -2.87
CA LYS A 153 14.95 3.06 -2.04
C LYS A 153 15.42 4.26 -2.86
N HIS A 154 16.19 4.04 -3.93
CA HIS A 154 16.59 5.10 -4.86
C HIS A 154 15.43 5.55 -5.74
N MET A 155 14.65 4.62 -6.32
CA MET A 155 13.44 4.95 -7.11
C MET A 155 12.47 5.86 -6.33
N LEU A 156 12.16 5.51 -5.08
CA LEU A 156 11.22 6.28 -4.26
C LEU A 156 11.80 7.62 -3.78
N ARG A 157 13.11 7.68 -3.48
CA ARG A 157 13.79 8.92 -3.07
C ARG A 157 13.87 9.94 -4.22
N ASP A 158 14.22 9.47 -5.41
CA ASP A 158 14.49 10.35 -6.55
C ASP A 158 13.20 10.75 -7.29
N SER A 159 12.09 10.01 -7.06
CA SER A 159 10.78 10.24 -7.70
C SER A 159 9.61 10.36 -6.70
N PRO A 160 9.57 11.37 -5.81
CA PRO A 160 8.44 11.62 -4.90
C PRO A 160 7.13 12.05 -5.60
N ARG A 161 7.14 12.12 -6.93
CA ARG A 161 5.97 12.35 -7.82
C ARG A 161 6.05 11.44 -9.06
N ALA A 162 6.37 10.17 -8.85
CA ALA A 162 6.45 9.18 -9.92
C ALA A 162 5.07 8.90 -10.56
N SER A 163 5.05 8.26 -11.73
CA SER A 163 3.83 7.66 -12.27
C SER A 163 3.47 6.36 -11.53
N SER A 164 2.23 5.90 -11.67
CA SER A 164 1.80 4.64 -11.03
C SER A 164 2.67 3.45 -11.47
N ASP A 165 3.13 3.44 -12.73
CA ASP A 165 4.01 2.40 -13.28
C ASP A 165 5.34 2.26 -12.52
N VAL A 166 5.92 3.38 -12.05
CA VAL A 166 7.15 3.36 -11.24
C VAL A 166 6.88 2.82 -9.84
N PHE A 167 5.70 3.12 -9.28
CA PHE A 167 5.27 2.57 -8.00
C PHE A 167 4.89 1.08 -8.09
N ALA A 168 4.31 0.64 -9.22
CA ALA A 168 4.05 -0.77 -9.50
C ALA A 168 5.36 -1.57 -9.65
N GLU A 169 6.31 -1.09 -10.45
CA GLU A 169 7.64 -1.70 -10.56
C GLU A 169 8.38 -1.72 -9.21
N ALA A 170 8.28 -0.65 -8.41
CA ALA A 170 8.83 -0.63 -7.06
C ALA A 170 8.16 -1.66 -6.13
N ALA A 171 6.83 -1.75 -6.14
CA ALA A 171 6.07 -2.67 -5.30
C ALA A 171 6.27 -4.15 -5.71
N TYR A 172 6.36 -4.44 -7.00
CA TYR A 172 6.73 -5.76 -7.55
C TYR A 172 8.16 -6.14 -7.14
N ARG A 173 9.13 -5.22 -7.24
CA ARG A 173 10.51 -5.46 -6.76
C ARG A 173 10.57 -5.73 -5.26
N LEU A 174 9.76 -5.05 -4.44
CA LEU A 174 9.65 -5.36 -3.01
C LEU A 174 9.08 -6.76 -2.75
N LEU A 175 8.15 -7.23 -3.58
CA LEU A 175 7.63 -8.61 -3.49
C LEU A 175 8.73 -9.64 -3.82
N LEU A 176 9.57 -9.37 -4.83
CA LEU A 176 10.76 -10.17 -5.11
C LEU A 176 11.77 -10.16 -3.96
N VAL A 177 11.96 -9.03 -3.27
CA VAL A 177 12.82 -8.94 -2.07
C VAL A 177 12.20 -9.72 -0.90
N GLN A 178 10.88 -9.68 -0.74
CA GLN A 178 10.17 -10.41 0.32
C GLN A 178 10.31 -11.94 0.16
N GLU A 179 10.54 -12.46 -1.05
CA GLU A 179 10.92 -13.87 -1.25
C GLU A 179 12.19 -14.26 -0.46
N TYR A 180 13.10 -13.32 -0.20
CA TYR A 180 14.36 -13.54 0.53
C TYR A 180 14.30 -13.08 1.98
N TYR A 181 13.49 -12.06 2.26
CA TYR A 181 13.31 -11.52 3.60
C TYR A 181 11.81 -11.46 3.97
N PRO A 182 11.16 -12.62 4.21
CA PRO A 182 9.74 -12.70 4.59
C PRO A 182 9.34 -11.72 5.69
N ASN A 183 10.16 -11.70 6.75
CA ASN A 183 10.01 -10.86 7.95
C ASN A 183 10.73 -9.48 7.82
N SER A 184 10.83 -8.92 6.61
CA SER A 184 11.39 -7.58 6.41
C SER A 184 10.36 -6.48 6.70
N ALA A 185 10.39 -5.92 7.91
CA ALA A 185 9.65 -4.70 8.25
C ALA A 185 10.04 -3.50 7.36
N GLU A 186 11.21 -3.51 6.71
CA GLU A 186 11.59 -2.49 5.73
C GLU A 186 10.81 -2.62 4.41
N CYS A 187 10.46 -3.83 3.95
CA CYS A 187 9.59 -4.00 2.78
C CYS A 187 8.19 -3.43 3.04
N TYR A 188 7.62 -3.73 4.20
CA TYR A 188 6.33 -3.18 4.65
C TYR A 188 6.36 -1.65 4.83
N TYR A 189 7.48 -1.09 5.31
CA TYR A 189 7.69 0.36 5.33
C TYR A 189 7.68 0.96 3.91
N LEU A 190 8.36 0.35 2.94
CA LEU A 190 8.44 0.89 1.59
C LEU A 190 7.12 0.76 0.82
N TRP A 191 6.34 -0.32 1.01
CA TRP A 191 4.96 -0.39 0.51
C TRP A 191 4.03 0.64 1.18
N ALA A 192 4.14 0.82 2.51
CA ALA A 192 3.39 1.86 3.22
C ALA A 192 3.72 3.28 2.72
N LEU A 193 4.99 3.53 2.39
CA LEU A 193 5.50 4.78 1.83
C LEU A 193 4.98 5.01 0.40
N ILE A 194 4.92 3.96 -0.44
CA ILE A 194 4.27 4.02 -1.77
C ILE A 194 2.80 4.42 -1.64
N CYS A 195 2.04 3.73 -0.77
CA CYS A 195 0.64 4.05 -0.52
C CYS A 195 0.45 5.47 0.05
N PHE A 196 1.39 5.94 0.87
CA PHE A 196 1.40 7.29 1.42
C PHE A 196 1.62 8.37 0.35
N MET A 197 2.60 8.20 -0.55
CA MET A 197 2.85 9.13 -1.66
C MET A 197 1.68 9.19 -2.66
N LEU A 198 0.88 8.11 -2.73
CA LEU A 198 -0.37 8.04 -3.49
C LEU A 198 -1.60 8.53 -2.69
N ASN A 199 -1.41 9.04 -1.47
CA ASN A 199 -2.44 9.49 -0.53
C ASN A 199 -3.46 8.41 -0.09
N SER A 200 -3.17 7.13 -0.35
CA SER A 200 -4.02 6.00 0.05
C SER A 200 -3.69 5.55 1.47
N PHE A 201 -4.15 6.36 2.44
CA PHE A 201 -3.78 6.20 3.85
C PHE A 201 -4.31 4.91 4.50
N LYS A 202 -5.41 4.31 4.01
CA LYS A 202 -5.92 3.01 4.51
C LYS A 202 -4.94 1.87 4.18
N PRO A 203 -4.56 1.64 2.91
CA PRO A 203 -3.45 0.77 2.55
C PRO A 203 -2.13 1.06 3.27
N SER A 204 -1.74 2.34 3.41
CA SER A 204 -0.53 2.71 4.15
C SER A 204 -0.59 2.21 5.61
N MET A 205 -1.70 2.45 6.31
CA MET A 205 -1.92 1.96 7.68
C MET A 205 -1.99 0.42 7.78
N SER A 206 -2.49 -0.28 6.75
CA SER A 206 -2.49 -1.75 6.66
C SER A 206 -1.05 -2.29 6.71
N PHE A 207 -0.19 -1.82 5.80
CA PHE A 207 1.22 -2.24 5.76
C PHE A 207 2.02 -1.80 7.00
N ILE A 208 1.71 -0.63 7.57
CA ILE A 208 2.30 -0.19 8.84
C ILE A 208 1.95 -1.16 9.98
N GLY A 209 0.71 -1.62 10.07
CA GLY A 209 0.28 -2.60 11.07
C GLY A 209 1.02 -3.93 10.94
N ILE A 210 1.16 -4.45 9.72
CA ILE A 210 1.89 -5.70 9.45
C ILE A 210 3.37 -5.52 9.82
N GLY A 211 4.04 -4.47 9.32
CA GLY A 211 5.45 -4.22 9.60
C GLY A 211 5.75 -4.00 11.09
N GLN A 212 4.84 -3.36 11.84
CA GLN A 212 4.95 -3.20 13.30
C GLN A 212 4.70 -4.50 14.07
N SER A 213 3.91 -5.44 13.54
CA SER A 213 3.76 -6.78 14.13
C SER A 213 5.03 -7.63 14.00
N ILE A 214 5.80 -7.41 12.93
CA ILE A 214 7.06 -8.09 12.63
C ILE A 214 8.23 -7.47 13.40
N ASN A 215 8.38 -6.14 13.35
CA ASN A 215 9.38 -5.41 14.14
C ASN A 215 8.79 -4.12 14.72
N GLY A 216 8.21 -4.25 15.90
CA GLY A 216 7.63 -3.15 16.67
C GLY A 216 8.64 -2.07 17.11
N GLU A 217 9.94 -2.24 16.88
CA GLU A 217 10.98 -1.23 17.16
C GLU A 217 11.59 -0.57 15.91
N PHE A 218 11.13 -0.92 14.70
CA PHE A 218 11.64 -0.31 13.46
C PHE A 218 11.20 1.16 13.35
N ALA A 219 12.12 2.09 13.64
CA ALA A 219 11.83 3.52 13.78
C ALA A 219 11.13 4.18 12.57
N PRO A 220 11.47 3.89 11.29
CA PRO A 220 10.78 4.49 10.14
C PRO A 220 9.28 4.19 10.10
N LEU A 221 8.85 3.00 10.55
CA LEU A 221 7.42 2.68 10.70
C LEU A 221 6.76 3.44 11.86
N LYS A 222 7.49 3.75 12.94
CA LYS A 222 6.98 4.57 14.05
C LYS A 222 6.88 6.06 13.67
N GLU A 223 7.63 6.50 12.67
CA GLU A 223 7.62 7.87 12.17
C GLU A 223 6.51 8.04 11.14
N LEU A 224 6.49 7.22 10.09
CA LEU A 224 5.43 7.21 9.07
C LEU A 224 4.03 6.99 9.69
N ALA A 225 3.90 6.12 10.70
CA ALA A 225 2.63 5.93 11.40
C ALA A 225 2.09 7.21 12.05
N LYS A 226 2.95 8.06 12.62
CA LYS A 226 2.52 9.33 13.25
C LYS A 226 2.11 10.34 12.19
N GLU A 227 2.83 10.37 11.06
CA GLU A 227 2.56 11.27 9.94
C GLU A 227 1.22 10.94 9.28
N VAL A 228 1.02 9.68 8.91
CA VAL A 228 -0.25 9.17 8.35
C VAL A 228 -1.40 9.38 9.34
N GLN A 229 -1.22 9.08 10.64
CA GLN A 229 -2.26 9.32 11.65
C GLN A 229 -2.57 10.81 11.85
N SER A 230 -1.57 11.69 11.77
CA SER A 230 -1.76 13.15 11.86
C SER A 230 -2.58 13.67 10.69
N ILE A 231 -2.25 13.25 9.46
CA ILE A 231 -3.00 13.64 8.25
C ILE A 231 -4.43 13.07 8.30
N VAL A 232 -4.60 11.78 8.63
CA VAL A 232 -5.93 11.15 8.76
C VAL A 232 -6.79 11.85 9.82
N ALA A 233 -6.25 12.13 11.02
CA ALA A 233 -7.00 12.84 12.05
C ALA A 233 -7.34 14.30 11.66
N GLY A 234 -6.47 14.96 10.91
CA GLY A 234 -6.74 16.30 10.38
C GLY A 234 -7.79 16.33 9.26
N ALA A 235 -7.72 15.37 8.33
CA ALA A 235 -8.53 15.31 7.12
C ALA A 235 -9.93 14.70 7.35
N TYR A 236 -10.03 13.60 8.10
CA TYR A 236 -11.29 12.96 8.47
C TYR A 236 -11.88 13.53 9.78
N GLY A 237 -11.14 14.40 10.46
CA GLY A 237 -11.59 15.12 11.64
C GLY A 237 -11.47 14.31 12.93
N THR A 238 -11.91 14.93 14.03
CA THR A 238 -11.87 14.38 15.39
C THR A 238 -13.15 14.74 16.13
N GLY A 239 -13.36 14.26 17.36
CA GLY A 239 -14.53 14.62 18.17
C GLY A 239 -14.73 16.13 18.37
N ASN A 240 -13.69 16.95 18.16
CA ASN A 240 -13.72 18.40 18.26
C ASN A 240 -13.60 19.13 16.91
N GLN A 241 -13.46 18.42 15.78
CA GLN A 241 -13.22 19.02 14.46
C GLN A 241 -14.01 18.29 13.36
N VAL A 242 -14.79 19.02 12.56
CA VAL A 242 -15.51 18.42 11.42
C VAL A 242 -14.51 17.91 10.37
N PRO A 243 -14.83 16.83 9.64
CA PRO A 243 -14.01 16.36 8.51
C PRO A 243 -13.82 17.43 7.43
N LEU A 244 -12.65 17.41 6.81
CA LEU A 244 -12.34 18.14 5.57
C LEU A 244 -12.69 17.30 4.34
N LEU A 245 -12.47 15.98 4.37
CA LEU A 245 -12.79 15.06 3.27
C LEU A 245 -14.09 14.26 3.51
N ASP A 246 -14.59 13.60 2.48
CA ASP A 246 -15.62 12.57 2.62
C ASP A 246 -15.09 11.28 3.29
N SER A 247 -15.95 10.27 3.49
CA SER A 247 -15.56 9.01 4.14
C SER A 247 -14.78 8.03 3.27
N ALA A 248 -14.58 8.34 1.98
CA ALA A 248 -13.76 7.57 1.04
C ALA A 248 -12.41 8.24 0.74
N GLY A 249 -12.22 9.50 1.15
CA GLY A 249 -11.06 10.33 0.82
C GLY A 249 -11.11 10.91 -0.60
N SER A 250 -12.16 10.61 -1.37
CA SER A 250 -12.26 10.93 -2.80
C SER A 250 -12.63 12.38 -3.11
N GLY A 251 -13.13 13.11 -2.12
CA GLY A 251 -13.75 14.42 -2.31
C GLY A 251 -13.91 15.20 -1.01
N PRO A 252 -14.46 16.42 -1.09
CA PRO A 252 -14.62 17.29 0.07
C PRO A 252 -15.78 16.84 0.95
N SER A 253 -15.64 17.01 2.26
CA SER A 253 -16.78 16.83 3.17
C SER A 253 -17.89 17.84 2.86
N PRO A 254 -19.15 17.57 3.23
CA PRO A 254 -20.24 18.54 3.07
C PRO A 254 -19.99 19.90 3.78
N HIS A 255 -19.09 19.93 4.77
CA HIS A 255 -18.66 21.16 5.43
C HIS A 255 -17.62 21.92 4.61
N LEU A 256 -16.59 21.22 4.11
CA LEU A 256 -15.56 21.82 3.25
C LEU A 256 -16.17 22.32 1.93
N ALA A 257 -16.95 21.49 1.24
CA ALA A 257 -17.61 21.85 -0.02
C ALA A 257 -18.46 23.13 0.11
N LYS A 258 -19.17 23.28 1.24
CA LYS A 258 -19.96 24.48 1.54
C LYS A 258 -19.09 25.69 1.84
N ALA A 259 -17.99 25.53 2.58
CA ALA A 259 -17.05 26.62 2.83
C ALA A 259 -16.39 27.10 1.52
N LEU A 260 -15.90 26.17 0.70
CA LEU A 260 -15.28 26.48 -0.60
C LEU A 260 -16.24 27.14 -1.58
N ALA A 261 -17.51 26.71 -1.64
CA ALA A 261 -18.53 27.39 -2.45
C ALA A 261 -18.75 28.85 -2.02
N ILE A 262 -18.67 29.16 -0.72
CA ILE A 262 -18.77 30.53 -0.19
C ILE A 262 -17.48 31.33 -0.43
N VAL A 263 -16.30 30.72 -0.32
CA VAL A 263 -15.02 31.36 -0.68
C VAL A 263 -15.00 31.71 -2.17
N PHE A 264 -15.39 30.77 -3.03
CA PHE A 264 -15.50 30.98 -4.47
C PHE A 264 -16.40 32.18 -4.80
N GLN A 265 -17.63 32.22 -4.26
CA GLN A 265 -18.59 33.31 -4.49
C GLN A 265 -18.15 34.69 -3.96
N ARG A 266 -17.08 34.75 -3.16
CA ARG A 266 -16.48 36.01 -2.67
C ARG A 266 -15.27 36.45 -3.48
N LEU A 267 -14.63 35.52 -4.19
CA LEU A 267 -13.51 35.78 -5.09
C LEU A 267 -14.00 36.05 -6.53
N ASP A 268 -15.04 35.34 -6.99
CA ASP A 268 -15.80 35.48 -8.26
C ASP A 268 -16.52 36.84 -8.29
N SER A 269 -15.75 37.90 -8.58
CA SER A 269 -16.10 39.30 -8.30
C SER A 269 -16.96 39.91 -9.40
N ASP A 270 -16.70 39.56 -10.66
CA ASP A 270 -17.58 39.88 -11.79
C ASP A 270 -18.73 38.86 -11.96
N ARG A 271 -18.66 37.74 -11.23
CA ARG A 271 -19.62 36.64 -11.19
C ARG A 271 -19.71 35.84 -12.49
N ASP A 272 -18.67 35.81 -13.32
CA ASP A 272 -18.64 34.99 -14.53
C ASP A 272 -18.50 33.49 -14.27
N GLY A 273 -18.06 33.09 -13.06
CA GLY A 273 -17.92 31.69 -12.65
C GLY A 273 -16.53 31.08 -12.84
N VAL A 274 -15.52 31.90 -13.15
CA VAL A 274 -14.13 31.49 -13.32
C VAL A 274 -13.21 32.48 -12.61
N LEU A 275 -12.59 32.05 -11.50
CA LEU A 275 -11.59 32.85 -10.79
C LEU A 275 -10.41 33.12 -11.72
N ASN A 276 -10.28 34.37 -12.15
CA ASN A 276 -9.24 34.78 -13.08
C ASN A 276 -7.92 35.11 -12.34
N ALA A 277 -6.86 35.41 -13.09
CA ALA A 277 -5.53 35.67 -12.51
C ALA A 277 -5.49 36.84 -11.49
N THR A 278 -6.39 37.82 -11.58
CA THR A 278 -6.47 38.90 -10.57
C THR A 278 -7.10 38.40 -9.28
N GLU A 279 -8.15 37.59 -9.37
CA GLU A 279 -8.88 37.05 -8.21
C GLU A 279 -8.09 35.95 -7.50
N LEU A 280 -7.37 35.10 -8.24
CA LEU A 280 -6.44 34.13 -7.67
C LEU A 280 -5.20 34.82 -7.03
N SER A 281 -4.72 35.93 -7.61
CA SER A 281 -3.69 36.76 -6.95
C SER A 281 -4.20 37.37 -5.65
N HIS A 282 -5.47 37.80 -5.59
CA HIS A 282 -6.12 38.25 -4.36
C HIS A 282 -6.27 37.12 -3.33
N MET A 283 -6.69 35.92 -3.76
CA MET A 283 -6.80 34.72 -2.92
C MET A 283 -5.45 34.40 -2.24
N VAL A 284 -4.38 34.28 -3.03
CA VAL A 284 -3.03 33.98 -2.50
C VAL A 284 -2.50 35.13 -1.64
N ARG A 285 -2.85 36.38 -1.92
CA ARG A 285 -2.53 37.51 -1.04
C ARG A 285 -3.26 37.43 0.29
N GLN A 286 -4.49 36.93 0.32
CA GLN A 286 -5.28 36.76 1.53
C GLN A 286 -4.77 35.57 2.38
N THR A 287 -4.26 34.50 1.76
CA THR A 287 -3.68 33.36 2.47
C THR A 287 -2.25 33.59 2.96
N ASN A 288 -1.40 34.23 2.14
CA ASN A 288 0.04 34.37 2.40
C ASN A 288 0.46 35.80 2.79
N GLY A 289 -0.47 36.75 2.89
CA GLY A 289 -0.23 38.16 3.24
C GLY A 289 0.46 39.01 2.17
N GLN A 290 1.07 38.39 1.15
CA GLN A 290 1.78 39.05 0.05
C GLN A 290 1.24 38.61 -1.31
N ALA A 291 1.20 39.53 -2.29
CA ALA A 291 0.75 39.21 -3.63
C ALA A 291 1.80 38.35 -4.36
N PRO A 292 1.40 37.20 -4.97
CA PRO A 292 2.34 36.35 -5.70
C PRO A 292 2.83 37.00 -7.00
N PRO A 293 4.05 36.67 -7.49
CA PRO A 293 4.48 37.05 -8.83
C PRO A 293 3.54 36.48 -9.91
N PRO A 294 3.26 37.20 -11.02
CA PRO A 294 2.31 36.74 -12.04
C PRO A 294 2.62 35.36 -12.62
N ALA A 295 3.90 34.98 -12.75
CA ALA A 295 4.30 33.66 -13.21
C ALA A 295 3.82 32.53 -12.29
N VAL A 296 3.81 32.76 -10.97
CA VAL A 296 3.31 31.80 -9.97
C VAL A 296 1.79 31.65 -10.10
N VAL A 297 1.06 32.75 -10.33
CA VAL A 297 -0.39 32.69 -10.59
C VAL A 297 -0.70 31.90 -11.86
N SER A 298 0.04 32.12 -12.95
CA SER A 298 -0.11 31.35 -14.18
C SER A 298 0.18 29.85 -13.99
N GLN A 299 1.18 29.50 -13.18
CA GLN A 299 1.49 28.12 -12.81
C GLN A 299 0.38 27.49 -11.97
N ILE A 300 -0.16 28.22 -10.98
CA ILE A 300 -1.30 27.79 -10.15
C ILE A 300 -2.53 27.53 -11.04
N ILE A 301 -2.86 28.44 -11.96
CA ILE A 301 -3.95 28.24 -12.93
C ILE A 301 -3.72 26.97 -13.77
N GLY A 302 -2.51 26.80 -14.32
CA GLY A 302 -2.16 25.64 -15.15
C GLY A 302 -2.04 24.31 -14.39
N SER A 303 -2.13 24.30 -13.05
CA SER A 303 -2.01 23.08 -12.24
C SER A 303 -3.36 22.43 -11.91
N PHE A 304 -4.44 23.22 -11.76
CA PHE A 304 -5.78 22.75 -11.37
C PHE A 304 -6.93 23.26 -12.27
N GLY A 305 -6.64 24.13 -13.23
CA GLY A 305 -7.63 24.68 -14.16
C GLY A 305 -7.04 24.86 -15.56
N GLY A 306 -7.46 25.91 -16.27
CA GLY A 306 -7.06 26.12 -17.65
C GLY A 306 -8.04 27.00 -18.40
N GLN A 307 -8.32 26.66 -19.66
CA GLN A 307 -9.35 27.32 -20.47
C GLN A 307 -10.73 26.78 -20.07
N ILE A 308 -11.49 27.57 -19.33
CA ILE A 308 -12.83 27.21 -18.81
C ILE A 308 -13.88 28.08 -19.50
N GLN A 309 -15.03 27.50 -19.85
CA GLN A 309 -16.15 28.29 -20.37
C GLN A 309 -16.88 28.99 -19.23
N ALA A 310 -16.76 30.32 -19.17
CA ALA A 310 -17.51 31.17 -18.25
C ALA A 310 -19.00 31.23 -18.59
N LYS A 311 -19.84 31.70 -17.66
CA LYS A 311 -21.30 31.89 -17.85
C LYS A 311 -21.65 32.78 -19.04
N SER A 312 -20.70 33.62 -19.50
CA SER A 312 -20.81 34.44 -20.71
C SER A 312 -20.65 33.67 -22.04
N GLY A 313 -20.37 32.36 -21.98
CA GLY A 313 -20.05 31.51 -23.13
C GLY A 313 -18.61 31.65 -23.65
N ARG A 314 -17.83 32.60 -23.11
CA ARG A 314 -16.41 32.83 -23.46
C ARG A 314 -15.50 31.82 -22.76
N MET A 315 -14.41 31.45 -23.42
CA MET A 315 -13.29 30.76 -22.77
C MET A 315 -12.45 31.78 -21.99
N VAL A 316 -12.18 31.49 -20.72
CA VAL A 316 -11.40 32.31 -19.79
C VAL A 316 -10.33 31.43 -19.15
N GLN A 317 -9.13 31.96 -18.94
CA GLN A 317 -8.07 31.25 -18.25
C GLN A 317 -8.17 31.46 -16.74
N GLY A 318 -8.50 30.41 -15.98
CA GLY A 318 -8.69 30.50 -14.54
C GLY A 318 -9.16 29.18 -13.91
N TRP A 319 -9.82 29.29 -12.76
CA TRP A 319 -10.35 28.17 -11.95
C TRP A 319 -11.87 28.27 -11.78
N ASN A 320 -12.60 27.18 -11.98
CA ASN A 320 -14.00 27.08 -11.54
C ASN A 320 -14.06 26.48 -10.11
N LEU A 321 -15.27 26.24 -9.60
CA LEU A 321 -15.45 25.68 -8.25
C LEU A 321 -14.85 24.26 -8.11
N ALA A 322 -14.79 23.46 -9.18
CA ALA A 322 -14.09 22.18 -9.15
C ALA A 322 -12.58 22.40 -9.01
N SER A 323 -11.96 23.20 -9.87
CA SER A 323 -10.52 23.56 -9.77
C SER A 323 -10.11 24.07 -8.39
N LEU A 324 -10.93 24.91 -7.74
CA LEU A 324 -10.68 25.37 -6.37
C LEU A 324 -10.83 24.24 -5.33
N THR A 325 -11.77 23.32 -5.56
CA THR A 325 -11.98 22.13 -4.71
C THR A 325 -10.82 21.16 -4.83
N ASP A 326 -10.37 20.85 -6.05
CA ASP A 326 -9.27 19.94 -6.33
C ASP A 326 -7.95 20.44 -5.71
N PHE A 327 -7.71 21.76 -5.79
CA PHE A 327 -6.61 22.42 -5.08
C PHE A 327 -6.68 22.22 -3.56
N TYR A 328 -7.85 22.46 -2.95
CA TYR A 328 -8.01 22.30 -1.50
C TYR A 328 -8.05 20.84 -1.03
N ILE A 329 -8.43 19.88 -1.89
CA ILE A 329 -8.24 18.45 -1.62
C ILE A 329 -6.75 18.13 -1.60
N ALA A 330 -5.99 18.53 -2.64
CA ALA A 330 -4.54 18.29 -2.68
C ALA A 330 -3.81 18.92 -1.47
N GLN A 331 -4.16 20.15 -1.09
CA GLN A 331 -3.65 20.80 0.12
C GLN A 331 -4.11 20.11 1.42
N THR A 332 -5.30 19.47 1.45
CA THR A 332 -5.79 18.71 2.60
C THR A 332 -5.08 17.38 2.78
N LEU A 333 -4.67 16.73 1.69
CA LEU A 333 -3.93 15.47 1.73
C LEU A 333 -2.47 15.68 2.17
N ASP A 334 -1.90 16.85 1.88
CA ASP A 334 -0.53 17.27 2.27
C ASP A 334 -0.48 17.88 3.70
N ASP A 335 -1.21 18.97 3.97
CA ASP A 335 -1.39 19.53 5.32
C ASP A 335 -2.87 19.93 5.60
N PRO A 336 -3.65 19.05 6.25
CA PRO A 336 -5.01 19.38 6.70
C PRO A 336 -5.05 20.62 7.62
N SER A 337 -3.95 20.92 8.33
CA SER A 337 -3.88 22.08 9.21
C SER A 337 -3.73 23.39 8.43
N GLU A 338 -2.98 23.45 7.31
CA GLU A 338 -2.93 24.67 6.48
C GLU A 338 -4.26 24.92 5.78
N THR A 339 -4.97 23.88 5.32
CA THR A 339 -6.35 24.06 4.82
C THR A 339 -7.25 24.71 5.87
N ARG A 340 -7.19 24.30 7.13
CA ARG A 340 -7.93 24.93 8.23
C ARG A 340 -7.43 26.36 8.53
N LYS A 341 -6.13 26.61 8.48
CA LYS A 341 -5.52 27.95 8.63
C LYS A 341 -5.99 28.90 7.52
N ASP A 342 -6.08 28.44 6.27
CA ASP A 342 -6.54 29.25 5.14
C ASP A 342 -8.02 29.58 5.22
N LEU A 343 -8.88 28.60 5.54
CA LEU A 343 -10.30 28.85 5.75
C LEU A 343 -10.54 29.86 6.91
N ALA A 344 -9.67 29.87 7.93
CA ALA A 344 -9.68 30.92 8.95
C ALA A 344 -9.41 32.32 8.40
N LYS A 345 -8.46 32.45 7.45
CA LYS A 345 -8.15 33.71 6.76
C LYS A 345 -9.32 34.20 5.87
N PHE A 346 -10.27 33.33 5.52
CA PHE A 346 -11.54 33.66 4.86
C PHE A 346 -12.74 33.90 5.82
N GLY A 347 -12.55 33.75 7.13
CA GLY A 347 -13.58 34.00 8.15
C GLY A 347 -14.38 32.77 8.61
N PHE A 348 -13.83 31.56 8.44
CA PHE A 348 -14.43 30.33 8.98
C PHE A 348 -13.76 29.90 10.29
N ASP A 349 -14.53 29.31 11.20
CA ASP A 349 -13.98 28.65 12.38
C ASP A 349 -13.17 27.39 11.97
N PRO A 350 -11.88 27.27 12.34
CA PRO A 350 -11.01 26.15 11.92
C PRO A 350 -11.51 24.76 12.31
N ALA A 351 -12.29 24.67 13.39
CA ALA A 351 -12.77 23.42 13.96
C ALA A 351 -14.08 22.95 13.29
N THR A 352 -15.05 23.85 13.11
CA THR A 352 -16.40 23.51 12.65
C THR A 352 -16.71 23.88 11.20
N LEU A 353 -15.81 24.63 10.54
CA LEU A 353 -16.00 25.24 9.21
C LEU A 353 -17.30 26.03 9.08
N LYS A 354 -17.81 26.56 10.19
CA LYS A 354 -18.93 27.52 10.20
C LYS A 354 -18.37 28.91 9.95
N TYR A 355 -19.12 29.72 9.21
CA TYR A 355 -18.78 31.12 9.00
C TYR A 355 -19.03 31.92 10.30
N ALA A 356 -18.11 32.81 10.64
CA ALA A 356 -18.13 33.63 11.87
C ALA A 356 -18.77 35.02 11.67
#